data_AF-A0AAJ2NTN3-F1
#
_entry.id   AF-A0AAJ2NTN3-F1
#
_cell.length_a   1.000
_cell.length_b   1.000
_cell.length_c   1.000
_cell.angle_alpha   90.00
_cell.angle_beta   90.00
_cell.angle_gamma   90.00
#
_symmetry.space_group_name_H-M   'P 1'
#
loop_
_entity.id
_entity.type
_entity.pdbx_description
1 polymer ?
#
loop_
_entity_poly.entity_id
_entity_poly.type
_entity_poly.pdbx_seq_one_letter_code
_entity_poly.pdbx_strand_id
1 'polypeptide(L)'
;EFVNEVLKKEEKVHETLYSLQSGVSGTLRIAVASIVGQNWLPEVLKKFIDKYPQAKISLITGWSSEILKCLYDDQVHIGITR
;
A
#
# COMPACT_ATOMS: atom_id res chain seq x y z
N GLU A 1 -19.17 -35.22 4.35
CA GLU A 1 -18.48 -34.21 3.52
C GLU A 1 -18.67 -32.75 3.94
N PHE A 2 -19.76 -32.35 4.61
CA PHE A 2 -19.97 -30.93 4.99
C PHE A 2 -19.06 -30.38 6.11
N VAL A 3 -18.65 -31.22 7.07
CA VAL A 3 -17.89 -30.77 8.26
C VAL A 3 -16.50 -30.22 7.91
N ASN A 4 -15.83 -30.80 6.91
CA ASN A 4 -14.51 -30.36 6.48
C ASN A 4 -14.52 -29.04 5.69
N GLU A 5 -15.63 -28.72 5.01
CA GLU A 5 -15.74 -27.43 4.30
C GLU A 5 -15.94 -26.26 5.28
N VAL A 6 -16.69 -26.47 6.36
CA VAL A 6 -16.91 -25.43 7.38
C VAL A 6 -15.62 -25.16 8.14
N LEU A 7 -14.87 -26.20 8.52
CA LEU A 7 -13.54 -26.06 9.13
C LEU A 7 -12.54 -25.33 8.22
N LYS A 8 -12.51 -25.64 6.92
CA LYS A 8 -11.66 -24.93 5.94
C LYS A 8 -12.06 -23.47 5.72
N LYS A 9 -13.36 -23.15 5.82
CA LYS A 9 -13.86 -21.77 5.72
C LYS A 9 -13.52 -20.97 6.97
N GLU A 10 -13.66 -21.56 8.16
CA GLU A 10 -13.25 -20.96 9.43
C GLU A 10 -11.74 -20.64 9.44
N GLU A 11 -10.90 -21.58 9.01
CA GLU A 11 -9.45 -21.39 8.94
C GLU A 11 -9.06 -20.27 7.96
N LYS A 12 -9.68 -20.22 6.77
CA LYS A 12 -9.49 -19.12 5.81
C LYS A 12 -9.94 -17.76 6.36
N VAL A 13 -11.05 -17.72 7.09
CA VAL A 13 -11.54 -16.48 7.70
C VAL A 13 -10.56 -16.04 8.78
N HIS A 14 -10.03 -16.96 9.60
CA HIS A 14 -9.04 -16.66 10.62
C HIS A 14 -7.70 -16.22 10.02
N GLU A 15 -7.24 -16.85 8.94
CA GLU A 15 -6.06 -16.43 8.17
C GLU A 15 -6.27 -15.05 7.55
N THR A 16 -7.45 -14.79 6.99
CA THR A 16 -7.79 -13.47 6.42
C THR A 16 -7.82 -12.41 7.52
N LEU A 17 -8.39 -12.72 8.68
CA LEU A 17 -8.40 -11.84 9.86
C LEU A 17 -7.00 -11.59 10.39
N TYR A 18 -6.14 -12.61 10.53
CA TYR A 18 -4.74 -12.44 10.95
C TYR A 18 -3.91 -11.66 9.92
N SER A 19 -4.15 -11.88 8.63
CA SER A 19 -3.51 -11.12 7.55
C SER A 19 -3.94 -9.64 7.56
N LEU A 20 -5.19 -9.37 7.96
CA LEU A 20 -5.71 -8.01 8.15
C LEU A 20 -5.23 -7.38 9.48
N GLN A 21 -5.00 -8.20 10.52
CA GLN A 21 -4.61 -7.78 11.86
C GLN A 21 -3.10 -7.55 12.02
N SER A 22 -2.27 -8.14 11.16
CA SER A 22 -0.88 -7.70 10.92
C SER A 22 -0.85 -6.37 10.13
N GLY A 23 -1.77 -5.48 10.49
CA GLY A 23 -2.12 -4.28 9.77
C GLY A 23 -0.88 -3.44 9.55
N VAL A 24 -0.72 -2.98 8.32
CA VAL A 24 0.33 -2.04 7.93
C VAL A 24 0.12 -0.74 8.72
N SER A 25 0.57 -0.72 9.98
CA SER A 25 0.50 0.43 10.87
C SER A 25 1.81 1.19 10.71
N GLY A 26 1.80 2.15 9.80
CA GLY A 26 2.99 2.91 9.45
C GLY A 26 2.67 4.01 8.45
N THR A 27 3.66 4.83 8.16
CA THR A 27 3.56 5.86 7.13
C THR A 27 4.26 5.38 5.87
N LEU A 28 3.50 4.98 4.86
CA LEU A 28 4.02 4.64 3.55
C LEU A 28 4.36 5.93 2.80
N ARG A 29 5.66 6.23 2.72
CA ARG A 29 6.19 7.37 1.94
C ARG A 29 6.49 6.96 0.51
N ILE A 30 5.82 7.59 -0.45
CA ILE A 30 5.92 7.30 -1.89
C ILE A 30 6.36 8.56 -2.62
N ALA A 31 7.44 8.48 -3.39
CA ALA A 31 7.81 9.50 -4.36
C ALA A 31 7.33 9.08 -5.75
N VAL A 32 6.62 9.97 -6.46
CA VAL A 32 6.05 9.67 -7.78
C VAL A 32 6.29 10.80 -8.75
N ALA A 33 6.55 10.46 -10.02
CA ALA A 33 6.63 11.45 -11.09
C ALA A 33 5.25 12.08 -11.32
N SER A 34 5.20 13.41 -11.50
CA SER A 34 3.95 14.19 -11.57
C SER A 34 2.88 13.59 -12.50
N ILE A 35 3.29 12.99 -13.62
CA ILE A 35 2.38 12.37 -14.61
C ILE A 35 1.67 11.12 -14.08
N VAL A 36 2.37 10.28 -13.30
CA VAL A 36 1.81 9.06 -12.70
C VAL A 36 1.00 9.40 -11.46
N GLY A 37 1.44 10.42 -10.72
CA GLY A 37 0.78 10.92 -9.52
C GLY A 37 -0.61 11.50 -9.77
N GLN A 38 -0.84 12.10 -10.95
CA GLN A 38 -2.12 12.73 -11.28
C GLN A 38 -3.18 11.76 -11.81
N ASN A 39 -2.79 10.71 -12.55
CA ASN A 39 -3.75 9.88 -13.26
C ASN A 39 -3.98 8.49 -12.63
N TRP A 40 -2.91 7.80 -12.23
CA TRP A 40 -3.02 6.39 -11.78
C TRP A 40 -3.09 6.27 -10.26
N LEU A 41 -2.30 7.11 -9.59
CA LEU A 41 -2.11 7.00 -8.15
C LEU A 41 -3.37 7.25 -7.31
N PRO A 42 -4.27 8.20 -7.64
CA PRO A 42 -5.47 8.45 -6.84
C PRO A 42 -6.39 7.22 -6.77
N GLU A 43 -6.55 6.50 -7.88
CA GLU A 43 -7.39 5.29 -7.93
C GLU A 43 -6.80 4.15 -7.09
N VAL A 44 -5.48 3.97 -7.14
CA VAL A 44 -4.79 2.92 -6.37
C VAL A 44 -4.72 3.27 -4.88
N LEU A 45 -4.46 4.53 -4.55
CA LEU A 45 -4.50 5.04 -3.17
C LEU A 45 -5.87 4.79 -2.54
N LYS A 46 -6.95 5.06 -3.27
CA LYS A 46 -8.31 4.83 -2.78
C LYS A 46 -8.53 3.36 -2.41
N LYS A 47 -8.13 2.43 -3.27
CA LYS A 47 -8.21 0.98 -3.00
C LYS A 47 -7.32 0.55 -1.84
N PHE A 48 -6.14 1.18 -1.71
CA PHE A 48 -5.19 0.86 -0.64
C PHE A 48 -5.70 1.34 0.73
N ILE A 49 -6.22 2.57 0.82
CA ILE A 49 -6.79 3.12 2.06
C ILE A 49 -8.03 2.34 2.49
N ASP A 50 -8.88 1.95 1.53
CA ASP A 50 -10.07 1.12 1.79
C ASP A 50 -9.69 -0.25 2.38
N LYS A 51 -8.61 -0.85 1.86
CA LYS A 51 -8.08 -2.13 2.34
C LYS A 51 -7.27 -2.01 3.65
N TYR A 52 -6.60 -0.87 3.86
CA TYR A 52 -5.71 -0.61 5.01
C TYR A 52 -5.98 0.77 5.62
N PRO A 53 -7.10 0.94 6.36
CA PRO A 53 -7.47 2.22 6.95
C PRO A 53 -6.49 2.70 8.03
N GLN A 54 -5.71 1.77 8.59
CA GLN A 54 -4.71 2.04 9.63
C GLN A 54 -3.39 2.60 9.06
N ALA A 55 -3.18 2.49 7.74
CA ALA A 55 -1.96 2.91 7.07
C ALA A 55 -2.03 4.41 6.73
N LYS A 56 -1.03 5.18 7.15
CA LYS A 56 -0.87 6.57 6.70
C LYS A 56 -0.08 6.59 5.41
N ILE A 57 -0.47 7.45 4.47
CA ILE A 57 0.23 7.57 3.19
C ILE A 57 0.75 8.98 3.07
N SER A 58 2.03 9.10 2.75
CA SER A 58 2.70 10.38 2.52
C SER A 58 3.24 10.36 1.10
N LEU A 59 2.74 11.29 0.30
CA LEU A 59 3.05 11.35 -1.12
C LEU A 59 3.94 12.54 -1.41
N ILE A 60 5.02 12.30 -2.15
CA ILE A 60 5.91 13.33 -2.67
C ILE A 60 5.82 13.27 -4.20
N THR A 61 5.26 14.31 -4.79
CA THR A 61 5.24 14.48 -6.25
C THR A 61 6.37 15.41 -6.65
N GLY A 62 7.20 14.97 -7.57
CA GLY A 62 8.35 15.77 -8.02
C GLY A 62 8.88 15.31 -9.35
N TRP A 63 9.95 15.96 -9.79
CA TRP A 63 10.70 15.56 -10.97
C TRP A 63 11.47 14.27 -10.69
N SER A 64 11.81 13.50 -11.74
CA SER A 64 12.59 12.26 -11.59
C SER A 64 13.90 12.47 -10.82
N SER A 65 14.53 13.63 -10.97
CA SER A 65 15.72 14.03 -10.21
C SER A 65 15.46 14.17 -8.71
N GLU A 66 14.29 14.65 -8.30
CA GLU A 66 13.89 14.74 -6.89
C GLU A 66 13.55 13.38 -6.31
N ILE A 67 12.87 12.52 -7.08
CA ILE A 67 12.53 11.14 -6.67
C ILE A 67 13.81 10.35 -6.38
N LEU A 68 14.79 10.42 -7.30
CA LEU A 68 16.10 9.77 -7.13
C LEU A 68 16.82 10.28 -5.88
N LYS A 69 16.77 11.59 -5.62
CA LYS A 69 17.38 12.17 -4.43
C LYS A 69 16.67 11.70 -3.15
N CYS A 70 15.34 11.68 -3.13
CA CYS A 70 14.56 11.20 -2.00
C CYS A 70 14.79 9.72 -1.70
N LEU A 71 14.99 8.89 -2.73
CA LEU A 71 15.37 7.48 -2.58
C LEU A 71 16.79 7.35 -2.01
N TYR A 72 17.72 8.17 -2.49
CA TYR A 72 19.11 8.15 -2.02
C TYR A 72 19.25 8.62 -0.57
N ASP A 73 18.44 9.59 -0.15
CA ASP A 73 18.39 10.12 1.22
C ASP A 73 17.49 9.30 2.17
N ASP A 74 17.04 8.10 1.77
CA ASP A 74 16.12 7.22 2.53
C ASP A 74 14.83 7.91 3.00
N GLN A 75 14.43 9.00 2.34
CA GLN A 75 13.24 9.76 2.72
C GLN A 75 11.95 9.09 2.26
N VAL A 76 12.02 8.23 1.25
CA VAL A 76 10.89 7.52 0.67
C VAL A 76 11.17 6.04 0.54
N HIS A 77 10.14 5.23 0.73
CA HIS A 77 10.25 3.78 0.65
C HIS A 77 10.14 3.28 -0.79
N ILE A 78 9.39 4.01 -1.62
CA ILE A 78 9.08 3.64 -3.00
C ILE A 78 9.20 4.87 -3.89
N GLY A 79 9.97 4.75 -4.97
CA GLY A 79 10.02 5.74 -6.05
C GLY A 79 9.39 5.16 -7.31
N ILE A 80 8.41 5.86 -7.88
CA ILE A 80 7.74 5.48 -9.13
C ILE A 80 8.08 6.53 -10.19
N THR A 81 8.88 6.13 -11.16
CA THR A 81 9.26 6.95 -12.32
C THR A 81 8.55 6.46 -13.59
N ARG A 82 8.74 7.19 -14.69
CA ARG A 82 8.35 6.74 -16.03
C ARG A 82 9.19 5.54 -16.46
#